data_AF-A0A514XG20-F1
#
_entry.id   AF-A0A514XG20-F1
#
_cell.length_a   1.000
_cell.length_b   1.000
_cell.length_c   1.000
_cell.angle_alpha   90.00
_cell.angle_beta   90.00
_cell.angle_gamma   90.00
#
_symmetry.space_group_name_H-M   'P 1'
#
loop_
_entity.id
_entity.type
_entity.pdbx_description
1 polymer ?
#
loop_
_entity_poly.entity_id
_entity_poly.type
_entity_poly.pdbx_seq_one_letter_code
_entity_poly.pdbx_strand_id
1 'polypeptide(L)'
;MRILAMALTMVLSSAAFAGTNMCATFKSDRMLKALHTVAAREKVTFEEMCNLPKVLGVEAMPSQIVNINGDVIPYTRVQLHMSETSCLYMVRDADQAITEARCYSAW
;
A
#
# COMPACT_ATOMS: atom_id res chain seq x y z
N MET A 1 34.37 -30.82 -21.84
CA MET A 1 33.18 -30.51 -21.01
C MET A 1 33.54 -29.49 -19.92
N ARG A 2 33.69 -28.20 -20.25
CA ARG A 2 33.94 -27.13 -19.25
C ARG A 2 33.15 -25.84 -19.49
N ILE A 3 32.37 -25.78 -20.58
CA ILE A 3 31.66 -24.56 -21.01
C ILE A 3 30.20 -24.54 -20.50
N LEU A 4 29.67 -25.66 -20.00
CA LEU A 4 28.28 -25.73 -19.54
C LEU A 4 28.03 -25.06 -18.17
N ALA A 5 29.08 -24.85 -17.35
CA ALA A 5 28.93 -24.34 -16.00
C ALA A 5 28.71 -22.81 -15.94
N MET A 6 29.11 -22.07 -16.98
CA MET A 6 29.09 -20.60 -16.98
C MET A 6 27.72 -20.01 -17.40
N ALA A 7 26.89 -20.80 -18.08
CA ALA A 7 25.53 -20.40 -18.44
C ALA A 7 24.55 -20.49 -17.26
N LEU A 8 24.81 -21.38 -16.27
CA LEU A 8 23.91 -21.61 -15.15
C LEU A 8 24.00 -20.49 -14.09
N THR A 9 25.13 -19.79 -13.99
CA THR A 9 25.33 -18.71 -13.01
C THR A 9 24.69 -17.38 -13.42
N MET A 10 24.39 -17.16 -14.71
CA MET A 10 23.76 -15.91 -15.17
C MET A 10 22.24 -15.88 -14.95
N VAL A 11 21.60 -17.03 -14.76
CA VAL A 11 20.13 -17.11 -14.55
C VAL A 11 19.76 -16.87 -13.07
N LEU A 12 20.72 -17.03 -12.15
CA LEU A 12 20.49 -16.85 -10.70
C LEU A 12 20.53 -15.37 -10.25
N SER A 13 21.08 -14.48 -11.07
CA SER A 13 21.20 -13.05 -10.75
C SER A 13 19.92 -12.22 -10.92
N SER A 14 18.84 -12.78 -11.48
CA SER A 14 17.55 -12.07 -11.63
C SER A 14 16.68 -12.08 -10.37
N ALA A 15 17.05 -12.84 -9.33
CA ALA A 15 16.25 -12.96 -8.10
C ALA A 15 16.49 -11.83 -7.07
N ALA A 16 17.45 -10.93 -7.29
CA ALA A 16 17.83 -9.91 -6.31
C ALA A 16 17.04 -8.59 -6.40
N PHE A 17 16.12 -8.46 -7.37
CA PHE A 17 15.19 -7.32 -7.46
C PHE A 17 13.78 -7.71 -7.00
N ALA A 18 13.66 -8.55 -5.98
CA ALA A 18 12.41 -8.63 -5.22
C ALA A 18 12.20 -7.25 -4.57
N GLY A 19 11.41 -6.41 -5.22
CA GLY A 19 11.01 -5.11 -4.70
C GLY A 19 10.63 -5.25 -3.23
N THR A 20 11.18 -4.37 -2.40
CA THR A 20 10.89 -4.38 -0.97
C THR A 20 9.39 -4.18 -0.80
N ASN A 21 8.66 -5.23 -0.42
CA ASN A 21 7.22 -5.13 -0.20
C ASN A 21 6.98 -4.06 0.87
N MET A 22 6.49 -2.89 0.44
CA MET A 22 6.37 -1.71 1.30
C MET A 22 5.35 -1.92 2.42
N CYS A 23 4.47 -2.90 2.25
CA CYS A 23 3.45 -3.26 3.22
C CYS A 23 3.90 -4.32 4.22
N ALA A 24 5.09 -4.90 4.09
CA ALA A 24 5.59 -5.97 4.97
C ALA A 24 5.71 -5.55 6.45
N THR A 25 5.73 -4.25 6.72
CA THR A 25 5.79 -3.68 8.07
C THR A 25 4.43 -3.68 8.78
N PHE A 26 3.31 -3.81 8.05
CA PHE A 26 1.97 -3.80 8.63
C PHE A 26 1.56 -5.19 9.11
N LYS A 27 1.31 -5.32 10.42
CA LYS A 27 0.90 -6.58 11.07
C LYS A 27 -0.51 -6.55 11.65
N SER A 28 -1.16 -5.38 11.62
CA SER A 28 -2.50 -5.20 12.18
C SER A 28 -3.56 -5.56 11.15
N ASP A 29 -4.47 -6.47 11.49
CA ASP A 29 -5.61 -6.85 10.64
C ASP A 29 -6.43 -5.64 10.19
N ARG A 30 -6.58 -4.64 11.07
CA ARG A 30 -7.27 -3.39 10.77
C ARG A 30 -6.59 -2.64 9.63
N MET A 31 -5.27 -2.48 9.70
CA MET A 31 -4.49 -1.78 8.67
C MET A 31 -4.46 -2.59 7.37
N LEU A 32 -4.29 -3.90 7.46
CA LEU A 32 -4.27 -4.79 6.30
C LEU A 32 -5.61 -4.74 5.55
N LYS A 33 -6.75 -4.83 6.25
CA LYS A 33 -8.08 -4.68 5.63
C LYS A 33 -8.24 -3.34 4.93
N ALA A 34 -7.82 -2.25 5.56
CA ALA A 34 -7.88 -0.93 4.94
C ALA A 34 -7.01 -0.83 3.68
N LEU A 35 -5.81 -1.40 3.70
CA LEU A 35 -4.93 -1.46 2.54
C LEU A 35 -5.52 -2.29 1.39
N HIS A 36 -6.16 -3.43 1.68
CA HIS A 36 -6.88 -4.21 0.66
C HIS A 36 -8.01 -3.40 0.02
N THR A 37 -8.77 -2.65 0.83
CA THR A 37 -9.83 -1.75 0.34
C THR A 37 -9.27 -0.68 -0.60
N VAL A 38 -8.14 -0.07 -0.25
CA VAL A 38 -7.49 0.95 -1.08
C VAL A 38 -6.92 0.34 -2.37
N ALA A 39 -6.30 -0.84 -2.31
CA ALA A 39 -5.83 -1.55 -3.50
C ALA A 39 -6.99 -1.81 -4.48
N ALA A 40 -8.13 -2.30 -3.98
CA ALA A 40 -9.33 -2.52 -4.78
C ALA A 40 -9.85 -1.21 -5.41
N ARG A 41 -9.79 -0.08 -4.70
CA ARG A 41 -10.17 1.25 -5.22
C ARG A 41 -9.27 1.72 -6.36
N GLU A 42 -7.98 1.40 -6.26
CA GLU A 42 -6.96 1.68 -7.28
C GLU A 42 -6.93 0.65 -8.42
N LYS A 43 -7.82 -0.35 -8.37
CA LYS A 43 -7.94 -1.44 -9.36
C LYS A 43 -6.66 -2.26 -9.51
N VAL A 44 -5.96 -2.45 -8.40
CA VAL A 44 -4.77 -3.30 -8.29
C VAL A 44 -4.98 -4.31 -7.16
N THR A 45 -4.22 -5.39 -7.19
CA THR A 45 -4.13 -6.30 -6.04
C THR A 45 -3.34 -5.64 -4.91
N PHE A 46 -3.47 -6.17 -3.69
CA PHE A 46 -2.69 -5.69 -2.55
C PHE A 46 -1.19 -5.86 -2.81
N GLU A 47 -0.79 -7.03 -3.32
CA GLU A 47 0.59 -7.34 -3.66
C GLU A 47 1.14 -6.40 -4.74
N GLU A 48 0.34 -6.09 -5.77
CA GLU A 48 0.73 -5.11 -6.78
C GLU A 48 0.92 -3.72 -6.17
N MET A 49 -0.06 -3.23 -5.40
CA MET A 49 0.01 -1.92 -4.74
C MET A 49 1.28 -1.76 -3.91
N CYS A 50 1.63 -2.80 -3.15
CA CYS A 50 2.79 -2.81 -2.26
C CYS A 50 4.14 -2.91 -2.98
N ASN A 51 4.14 -3.15 -4.29
CA ASN A 51 5.33 -3.27 -5.13
C ASN A 51 5.28 -2.36 -6.38
N LEU A 52 4.29 -1.45 -6.47
CA LEU A 52 4.14 -0.56 -7.61
C LEU A 52 5.38 0.35 -7.74
N PRO A 53 6.08 0.37 -8.89
CA PRO A 53 7.32 1.16 -9.02
C PRO A 53 7.14 2.67 -8.79
N LYS A 54 5.92 3.17 -9.04
CA LYS A 54 5.57 4.59 -8.80
C LYS A 54 5.31 4.92 -7.34
N VAL A 55 5.10 3.92 -6.48
CA VAL A 55 4.84 4.09 -5.05
C VAL A 55 6.18 4.10 -4.33
N LEU A 56 6.45 5.22 -3.66
CA LEU A 56 7.65 5.48 -2.86
C LEU A 56 7.43 5.21 -1.37
N GLY A 57 6.17 5.06 -0.95
CA GLY A 57 5.82 4.72 0.43
C GLY A 57 4.34 4.40 0.59
N VAL A 58 4.05 3.51 1.52
CA VAL A 58 2.69 3.21 1.98
C VAL A 58 2.64 3.47 3.47
N GLU A 59 1.68 4.27 3.90
CA GLU A 59 1.39 4.51 5.31
C GLU A 59 -0.04 4.10 5.63
N ALA A 60 -0.23 3.37 6.73
CA ALA A 60 -1.54 3.07 7.28
C ALA A 60 -1.50 3.30 8.78
N MET A 61 -2.42 4.14 9.27
CA MET A 61 -2.48 4.51 10.69
C MET A 61 -3.92 4.63 11.20
N PRO A 62 -4.19 4.27 12.46
CA PRO A 62 -5.46 4.57 13.12
C PRO A 62 -5.78 6.07 13.04
N SER A 63 -7.03 6.39 12.80
CA SER A 63 -7.58 7.74 12.83
C SER A 63 -9.01 7.69 13.37
N GLN A 64 -9.59 8.85 13.63
CA GLN A 64 -10.98 8.98 14.05
C GLN A 64 -11.59 10.27 13.47
N ILE A 65 -12.90 10.25 13.28
CA ILE A 65 -13.70 11.42 12.92
C ILE A 65 -14.78 11.55 13.98
N VAL A 66 -14.94 12.76 14.53
CA VAL A 66 -16.05 13.08 15.43
C VAL A 66 -17.17 13.67 14.60
N ASN A 67 -18.35 13.06 14.65
CA ASN A 67 -19.52 13.57 13.93
C ASN A 67 -20.16 14.75 14.67
N ILE A 68 -21.19 15.37 14.07
CA ILE A 68 -21.91 16.51 14.66
C ILE A 68 -22.65 16.16 15.96
N ASN A 69 -22.96 14.88 16.19
CA ASN A 69 -23.61 14.41 17.41
C ASN A 69 -22.61 14.13 18.54
N GLY A 70 -21.30 14.24 18.28
CA GLY A 70 -20.23 13.92 19.23
C GLY A 70 -19.77 12.47 19.21
N ASP A 71 -20.30 11.62 18.31
CA ASP A 71 -19.86 10.23 18.21
C ASP A 71 -18.48 10.13 17.56
N VAL A 72 -17.61 9.33 18.17
CA VAL A 72 -16.27 9.01 17.63
C VAL A 72 -16.39 7.83 16.68
N ILE A 73 -16.21 8.08 15.40
CA ILE A 73 -16.21 7.04 14.37
C ILE A 73 -14.77 6.65 14.07
N PRO A 74 -14.39 5.38 14.25
CA PRO A 74 -13.02 4.93 14.03
C PRO A 74 -12.75 4.69 12.53
N TYR A 75 -11.59 5.17 12.08
CA TYR A 75 -11.13 5.08 10.70
C TYR A 75 -9.69 4.56 10.64
N THR A 76 -9.30 4.08 9.47
CA THR A 76 -7.90 3.88 9.12
C THR A 76 -7.55 4.86 8.02
N ARG A 77 -6.55 5.70 8.27
CA ARG A 77 -6.00 6.61 7.26
C ARG A 77 -4.91 5.87 6.51
N VAL A 78 -5.08 5.76 5.19
CA VAL A 78 -4.10 5.17 4.28
C VAL A 78 -3.54 6.28 3.40
N GLN A 79 -2.22 6.36 3.27
CA GLN A 79 -1.56 7.26 2.33
C GLN A 79 -0.65 6.46 1.39
N LEU A 80 -0.83 6.70 0.10
CA LEU A 80 0.05 6.21 -0.95
C LEU A 80 0.91 7.40 -1.40
N HIS A 81 2.19 7.36 -1.07
CA HIS A 81 3.17 8.34 -1.53
C HIS A 81 3.72 7.88 -2.86
N MET A 82 3.40 8.59 -3.95
CA MET A 82 3.92 8.31 -5.29
C MET A 82 4.95 9.38 -5.69
N SER A 83 5.69 9.12 -6.77
CA SER A 83 6.77 10.01 -7.23
C SER A 83 6.36 11.46 -7.51
N GLU A 84 5.12 11.67 -7.95
CA GLU A 84 4.62 13.00 -8.35
C GLU A 84 3.40 13.45 -7.53
N THR A 85 2.74 12.52 -6.86
CA THR A 85 1.47 12.75 -6.17
C THR A 85 1.40 11.90 -4.90
N SER A 86 0.67 12.37 -3.89
CA SER A 86 0.31 11.57 -2.72
C SER A 86 -1.20 11.48 -2.61
N CYS A 87 -1.73 10.28 -2.42
CA CYS A 87 -3.16 10.04 -2.26
C CYS A 87 -3.47 9.57 -0.85
N LEU A 88 -4.37 10.29 -0.18
CA LEU A 88 -4.88 9.99 1.15
C LEU A 88 -6.30 9.43 1.06
N TYR A 89 -6.54 8.34 1.76
CA TYR A 89 -7.84 7.67 1.86
C TYR A 89 -8.24 7.53 3.32
N MET A 90 -9.51 7.80 3.62
CA MET A 90 -10.13 7.52 4.92
C MET A 90 -11.03 6.31 4.78
N VAL A 91 -10.61 5.18 5.35
CA VAL A 91 -11.35 3.91 5.35
C VAL A 91 -12.06 3.75 6.69
N ARG A 92 -13.39 3.65 6.70
CA ARG A 92 -14.14 3.45 7.93
C ARG A 92 -13.96 2.02 8.42
N ASP A 93 -13.68 1.82 9.71
CA ASP A 93 -13.36 0.47 10.19
C ASP A 93 -14.56 -0.48 10.15
N ALA A 94 -15.77 0.03 10.40
CA ALA A 94 -16.98 -0.76 10.56
C ALA A 94 -17.43 -1.50 9.29
N ASP A 95 -17.36 -0.83 8.14
CA ASP A 95 -17.87 -1.31 6.85
C ASP A 95 -16.79 -1.31 5.75
N GLN A 96 -15.57 -0.88 6.08
CA GLN A 96 -14.47 -0.69 5.13
C GLN A 96 -14.81 0.29 4.00
N ALA A 97 -15.78 1.18 4.19
CA ALA A 97 -16.11 2.17 3.18
C ALA A 97 -15.04 3.28 3.13
N ILE A 98 -14.59 3.62 1.92
CA ILE A 98 -13.80 4.84 1.69
C ILE A 98 -14.75 6.03 1.71
N THR A 99 -14.68 6.85 2.76
CA THR A 99 -15.55 8.03 2.88
C THR A 99 -14.90 9.29 2.34
N GLU A 100 -13.59 9.27 2.19
CA GLU A 100 -12.83 10.38 1.66
C GLU A 100 -11.60 9.88 0.90
N ALA A 101 -11.33 10.50 -0.23
CA ALA A 101 -10.15 10.28 -1.05
C ALA A 101 -9.65 11.64 -1.57
N ARG A 102 -8.40 11.99 -1.27
CA ARG A 102 -7.77 13.23 -1.73
C ARG A 102 -6.39 12.92 -2.26
N CYS A 103 -6.13 13.28 -3.51
CA CYS A 103 -4.79 13.24 -4.07
C CYS A 103 -4.26 14.66 -4.20
N TYR A 104 -3.04 14.90 -3.73
CA TYR A 104 -2.36 16.18 -3.82
C TYR A 104 -1.00 16.02 -4.49
N SER A 105 -0.52 17.09 -5.11
CA SER A 105 0.82 17.14 -5.71
C SER A 105 1.86 16.97 -4.61
N ALA A 106 2.90 16.18 -4.88
CA ALA A 106 4.05 16.03 -3.98
C ALA A 106 5.16 17.07 -4.22
N TRP A 107 4.93 18.02 -5.14
CA TRP A 107 5.79 19.19 -5.45
C TRP A 107 5.58 20.37 -4.51
#